data_AF-A0A225UIK2-F1
#
_entry.id   AF-A0A225UIK2-F1
#
_cell.length_a   1.000
_cell.length_b   1.000
_cell.length_c   1.000
_cell.angle_alpha   90.00
_cell.angle_beta   90.00
_cell.angle_gamma   90.00
#
_symmetry.space_group_name_H-M   'P 1'
#
loop_
_entity.id
_entity.type
_entity.pdbx_description
1 polymer ?
#
loop_
_entity_poly.entity_id
_entity_poly.type
_entity_poly.pdbx_seq_one_letter_code
_entity_poly.pdbx_strand_id
1 'polypeptide(L)'
;MVLHLQPNNKVAIESQRNHRFLKVRPNGDCVFESREITERSLFVLKTNSTCSIFFASSYYMGNVLHCNDQHVARCANNNRELWEEWRIVEPRNQ
;
A
#
# COMPACT_ATOMS: atom_id res chain seq x y z
N MET A 1 9.99 -0.39 6.77
CA MET A 1 8.55 -0.79 6.74
C MET A 1 8.49 -2.29 6.82
N VAL A 2 7.44 -2.86 7.41
CA VAL A 2 7.23 -4.31 7.49
C VAL A 2 5.95 -4.67 6.75
N LEU A 3 6.01 -5.71 5.93
CA LEU A 3 4.83 -6.29 5.28
C LEU A 3 4.35 -7.47 6.11
N HIS A 4 3.10 -7.41 6.55
CA HIS A 4 2.44 -8.48 7.29
C HIS A 4 1.51 -9.23 6.35
N LEU A 5 1.76 -10.52 6.15
CA LEU A 5 0.81 -11.39 5.46
C LEU A 5 -0.46 -11.53 6.30
N GLN A 6 -1.61 -11.45 5.65
CA GLN A 6 -2.94 -11.54 6.23
C GLN A 6 -3.75 -12.60 5.48
N PRO A 7 -4.87 -13.09 6.07
CA PRO A 7 -5.74 -14.06 5.40
C PRO A 7 -6.16 -13.59 4.00
N ASN A 8 -6.46 -14.56 3.13
CA ASN A 8 -6.86 -14.34 1.72
C ASN A 8 -5.78 -13.64 0.88
N ASN A 9 -4.50 -13.93 1.15
CA ASN A 9 -3.34 -13.37 0.43
C ASN A 9 -3.33 -11.83 0.41
N LYS A 10 -3.82 -11.22 1.49
CA LYS A 10 -3.77 -9.77 1.69
C LYS A 10 -2.50 -9.42 2.46
N VAL A 11 -2.09 -8.17 2.37
CA VAL A 11 -0.96 -7.64 3.13
C VAL A 11 -1.34 -6.34 3.82
N ALA A 12 -0.81 -6.16 5.03
CA ALA A 12 -0.81 -4.88 5.72
C ALA A 12 0.61 -4.31 5.73
N ILE A 13 0.74 -2.99 5.57
CA ILE A 13 2.02 -2.30 5.57
C ILE A 13 2.17 -1.58 6.91
N GLU A 14 3.18 -1.92 7.69
CA GLU A 14 3.48 -1.29 8.98
C GLU A 14 4.71 -0.38 8.89
N SER A 15 4.61 0.80 9.51
CA SER A 15 5.74 1.66 9.79
C SER A 15 6.48 1.16 11.04
N GLN A 16 7.73 0.71 10.87
CA GLN A 16 8.61 0.27 11.96
C GLN A 16 8.87 1.37 12.99
N ARG A 17 8.73 2.65 12.61
CA ARG A 17 9.07 3.79 13.48
C ARG A 17 8.03 4.00 14.58
N ASN A 18 6.77 3.75 14.30
CA ASN A 18 5.66 4.14 15.17
C ASN A 18 4.61 3.04 15.38
N HIS A 19 4.85 1.85 14.82
CA HIS A 19 3.97 0.68 14.91
C HIS A 19 2.54 0.97 14.47
N ARG A 20 2.41 1.75 13.40
CA ARG A 20 1.13 2.06 12.77
C ARG A 20 1.06 1.43 11.39
N PHE A 21 -0.12 0.94 11.05
CA PHE A 21 -0.46 0.39 9.75
C PHE A 21 -0.92 1.49 8.79
N LEU A 22 -0.51 1.36 7.53
CA LEU A 22 -0.96 2.21 6.44
C LEU A 22 -2.44 1.92 6.19
N LYS A 23 -3.26 2.97 6.24
CA LYS A 23 -4.70 2.90 6.06
C LYS A 23 -5.14 3.86 4.98
N VAL A 24 -6.07 3.40 4.14
CA VAL A 24 -6.75 4.24 3.14
C VAL A 24 -7.92 4.96 3.80
N ARG A 25 -7.90 6.29 3.75
CA ARG A 25 -8.99 7.16 4.20
C ARG A 25 -10.13 7.22 3.17
N PRO A 26 -11.34 7.65 3.55
CA PRO A 26 -12.47 7.75 2.62
C PRO A 26 -12.22 8.64 1.39
N ASN A 27 -11.34 9.64 1.50
CA ASN A 27 -10.91 10.52 0.41
C ASN A 27 -9.76 9.93 -0.44
N GLY A 28 -9.38 8.68 -0.20
CA GLY A 28 -8.31 7.98 -0.91
C GLY A 28 -6.91 8.22 -0.33
N ASP A 29 -6.71 9.09 0.66
CA ASP A 29 -5.38 9.34 1.22
C ASP A 29 -4.86 8.15 2.03
N CYS A 30 -3.57 7.87 1.92
CA CYS A 30 -2.93 6.77 2.65
C CYS A 30 -2.08 7.31 3.79
N VAL A 31 -2.38 6.88 5.03
CA VAL A 31 -1.69 7.37 6.23
C VAL A 31 -1.38 6.25 7.23
N PHE A 32 -0.23 6.36 7.89
CA PHE A 32 0.14 5.47 8.99
C PHE A 32 -0.52 5.92 10.30
N GLU A 33 -1.81 5.64 10.46
CA GLU A 33 -2.60 6.09 11.62
C GLU A 33 -3.07 4.96 12.54
N SER A 34 -3.31 3.76 12.02
CA SER A 34 -3.97 2.68 12.78
C SER A 34 -2.98 1.83 13.57
N ARG A 35 -3.30 1.45 14.82
CA ARG A 35 -2.53 0.42 15.56
C ARG A 35 -3.04 -0.99 15.31
N GLU A 36 -4.18 -1.11 14.66
CA GLU A 36 -4.83 -2.38 14.35
C GLU A 36 -4.94 -2.56 12.84
N ILE A 37 -4.87 -3.81 12.39
CA ILE A 37 -5.14 -4.15 11.00
C ILE A 37 -6.66 -4.15 10.81
N THR A 38 -7.13 -3.21 9.99
CA THR A 38 -8.54 -3.09 9.60
C THR A 38 -8.67 -3.39 8.12
N GLU A 39 -9.89 -3.58 7.60
CA GLU A 39 -10.09 -3.76 6.16
C GLU A 39 -9.51 -2.63 5.31
N ARG A 40 -9.51 -1.40 5.84
CA ARG A 40 -8.92 -0.23 5.18
C ARG A 40 -7.39 -0.22 5.18
N SER A 41 -6.77 -1.13 5.92
CA SER A 41 -5.32 -1.32 6.00
C SER A 41 -4.83 -2.49 5.14
N LEU A 42 -5.74 -3.19 4.44
CA LEU A 42 -5.43 -4.40 3.69
C LEU A 42 -5.30 -4.11 2.18
N PHE A 43 -4.22 -4.62 1.61
CA PHE A 43 -3.92 -4.53 0.19
C PHE A 43 -3.76 -5.93 -0.40
N VAL A 44 -4.16 -6.08 -1.67
CA VAL A 44 -3.83 -7.24 -2.49
C VAL A 44 -2.62 -6.87 -3.33
N LEU A 45 -1.57 -7.68 -3.26
CA LEU A 45 -0.41 -7.55 -4.12
C LEU A 45 -0.78 -8.06 -5.52
N LYS A 46 -0.64 -7.21 -6.53
CA LYS A 46 -0.76 -7.59 -7.94
C LYS A 46 0.59 -7.41 -8.62
N THR A 47 0.87 -8.26 -9.60
CA THR A 47 2.09 -8.18 -10.41
C THR A 47 1.74 -8.12 -11.89
N ASN A 48 2.65 -7.57 -12.71
CA ASN A 48 2.58 -7.61 -14.16
C ASN A 48 3.74 -8.45 -14.74
N SER A 49 3.86 -8.50 -16.06
CA SER A 49 4.90 -9.26 -16.77
C SER A 49 6.32 -8.77 -16.51
N THR A 50 6.50 -7.54 -16.02
CA THR A 50 7.81 -6.96 -15.66
C THR A 50 8.15 -7.15 -14.18
N CYS A 51 7.38 -7.95 -13.45
CA CYS A 51 7.51 -8.15 -11.99
C CYS A 51 7.33 -6.86 -11.17
N SER A 52 6.70 -5.83 -11.72
CA SER A 52 6.33 -4.64 -10.97
C SER A 52 5.20 -4.96 -10.00
N ILE A 53 5.27 -4.39 -8.80
CA ILE A 53 4.30 -4.67 -7.72
C ILE A 53 3.31 -3.51 -7.61
N PHE A 54 2.02 -3.85 -7.54
CA PHE A 54 0.95 -2.89 -7.29
C PHE A 54 0.20 -3.27 -6.02
N PHE A 55 0.08 -2.34 -5.08
CA PHE A 55 -0.72 -2.53 -3.87
C PHE A 55 -2.15 -2.06 -4.13
N ALA A 56 -3.05 -2.99 -4.45
CA ALA A 56 -4.46 -2.69 -4.68
C ALA A 56 -5.24 -2.71 -3.36
N SER A 57 -5.91 -1.61 -3.01
CA SER A 57 -6.71 -1.53 -1.78
C SER A 57 -7.86 -2.55 -1.82
N SER A 58 -8.00 -3.33 -0.74
CA SER A 58 -9.14 -4.26 -0.61
C SER A 58 -10.48 -3.54 -0.42
N TYR A 59 -10.44 -2.34 0.14
CA TYR A 59 -11.63 -1.56 0.49
C TYR A 59 -12.00 -0.53 -0.58
N TYR A 60 -11.00 0.05 -1.25
CA TYR A 60 -11.20 1.21 -2.12
C TYR A 60 -11.27 0.83 -3.60
N MET A 61 -12.25 0.00 -3.97
CA MET A 61 -12.53 -0.42 -5.35
C MET A 61 -11.32 -1.03 -6.10
N GLY A 62 -10.34 -1.56 -5.37
CA GLY A 62 -9.11 -2.08 -5.97
C GLY A 62 -8.17 -1.00 -6.50
N ASN A 63 -8.36 0.27 -6.11
CA ASN A 63 -7.45 1.36 -6.44
C ASN A 63 -6.05 1.08 -5.91
N VAL A 64 -5.05 1.48 -6.69
CA VAL A 64 -3.65 1.17 -6.40
C VAL A 64 -2.99 2.30 -5.61
N LEU A 65 -2.13 1.92 -4.68
CA LEU A 65 -1.26 2.83 -3.95
C LEU A 65 -0.29 3.51 -4.92
N HIS A 66 -0.24 4.84 -4.91
CA HIS A 66 0.75 5.63 -5.65
C HIS A 66 1.02 6.94 -4.92
N CYS A 67 2.02 7.68 -5.39
CA CYS A 67 2.27 9.05 -4.93
C CYS A 67 1.80 10.03 -6.01
N ASN A 68 1.03 11.05 -5.63
CA ASN A 68 0.64 12.11 -6.56
C ASN A 68 1.75 13.18 -6.71
N ASP A 69 1.49 14.19 -7.55
CA ASP A 69 2.42 15.29 -7.83
C ASP A 69 2.77 16.16 -6.61
N GLN A 70 1.97 16.06 -5.53
CA GLN A 70 2.23 16.71 -4.25
C GLN A 70 2.99 15.81 -3.26
N HIS A 71 3.54 14.68 -3.73
CA HIS A 71 4.25 13.69 -2.92
C HIS A 71 3.40 13.05 -1.80
N VAL A 72 2.08 13.03 -1.97
CA VAL A 72 1.14 12.39 -1.04
C VAL A 72 0.83 10.98 -1.53
N ALA A 73 0.97 9.99 -0.65
CA ALA A 73 0.57 8.62 -0.93
C ALA A 73 -0.96 8.47 -0.92
N ARG A 74 -1.55 7.91 -1.98
CA ARG A 74 -3.00 7.80 -2.17
C ARG A 74 -3.39 6.52 -2.92
N CYS A 75 -4.66 6.14 -2.81
CA CYS A 75 -5.34 5.16 -3.64
C CYS A 75 -6.46 5.85 -4.43
N ALA A 76 -6.13 6.54 -5.52
CA ALA A 76 -7.11 7.38 -6.24
C ALA A 76 -7.65 6.77 -7.54
N ASN A 77 -6.94 5.84 -8.17
CA ASN A 77 -7.32 5.24 -9.45
C ASN A 77 -6.96 3.74 -9.48
N ASN A 78 -7.41 3.04 -10.51
CA ASN A 78 -7.11 1.63 -10.76
C ASN A 78 -6.12 1.44 -11.91
N ASN A 79 -5.36 2.48 -12.27
CA ASN A 79 -4.35 2.42 -13.31
C ASN A 79 -3.14 1.58 -12.85
N ARG A 80 -2.27 1.23 -13.80
CA ARG A 80 -1.05 0.43 -13.58
C ARG A 80 0.10 0.98 -14.40
N GLU A 81 0.23 2.31 -14.37
CA GLU A 81 1.31 3.04 -15.02
C GLU A 81 2.56 3.05 -14.15
N LEU A 82 3.65 3.53 -14.74
CA LEU A 82 4.98 3.51 -14.13
C LEU A 82 5.06 4.19 -12.76
N TRP A 83 4.27 5.23 -12.51
CA TRP A 83 4.26 5.95 -11.22
C TRP A 83 3.40 5.28 -10.13
N GLU A 84 2.66 4.22 -10.47
CA GLU A 84 1.94 3.37 -9.52
C GLU A 84 2.69 2.06 -9.21
N GLU A 85 3.84 1.85 -9.85
CA GLU A 85 4.70 0.68 -9.64
C GLU A 85 5.55 0.82 -8.38
N TRP A 86 5.60 -0.27 -7.61
CA TRP A 86 6.46 -0.39 -6.44
C TRP A 86 7.48 -1.51 -6.62
N ARG A 87 8.61 -1.35 -5.94
CA ARG A 87 9.62 -2.40 -5.76
C ARG A 87 9.87 -2.56 -4.28
N ILE A 88 9.85 -3.80 -3.81
CA ILE A 88 10.30 -4.14 -2.45
C ILE A 88 11.80 -4.35 -2.54
N VAL A 89 12.54 -3.54 -1.80
CA VAL A 89 14.01 -3.63 -1.70
C VAL A 89 14.37 -3.94 -0.26
N GLU A 90 15.46 -4.67 -0.06
CA GLU A 90 15.98 -4.90 1.29
C GLU A 90 16.34 -3.56 1.95
N PRO A 91 16.11 -3.42 3.28
CA PRO A 91 16.57 -2.26 4.01
C PRO A 91 18.09 -2.14 3.83
N ARG A 92 18.54 -1.08 3.17
CA ARG A 92 19.97 -0.74 3.18
C ARG A 92 20.28 -0.31 4.61
N ASN A 93 21.11 -1.09 5.31
CA ASN A 93 21.56 -0.79 6.68
C ASN A 93 21.85 0.72 6.80
N GLN A 94 21.06 1.42 7.62
CA GLN A 94 21.33 2.78 8.05
C GLN A 94 21.88 2.74 9.47
#